data_AF-A0A2V1P001-F1
#
_entry.id   AF-A0A2V1P001-F1
#
_cell.length_a   1.000
_cell.length_b   1.000
_cell.length_c   1.000
_cell.angle_alpha   90.00
_cell.angle_beta   90.00
_cell.angle_gamma   90.00
#
_symmetry.space_group_name_H-M   'P 1'
#
loop_
_entity.id
_entity.type
_entity.pdbx_description
1 polymer ?
#
loop_
_entity_poly.entity_id
_entity_poly.type
_entity_poly.pdbx_seq_one_letter_code
_entity_poly.pdbx_strand_id
1 'polypeptide(L)'
;MNKGRGFVMTDIAEVLAQLPEADDPVVVLRSAVLSQGGFWPELQPASGLFEVQLFGVVGIGPSQAAAVDDWVEQAKAYLRTAA
;
A
#
# COMPACT_ATOMS: atom_id res chain seq x y z
N MET A 1 -15.30 9.35 9.44
CA MET A 1 -16.12 9.36 8.21
C MET A 1 -15.80 8.10 7.44
N ASN A 2 -16.76 7.19 7.24
CA ASN A 2 -16.53 5.96 6.49
C ASN A 2 -16.58 6.30 5.00
N LYS A 3 -15.43 6.31 4.32
CA LYS A 3 -15.40 6.50 2.86
C LYS A 3 -16.08 5.29 2.21
N GLY A 4 -16.99 5.54 1.26
CA GLY A 4 -17.72 4.47 0.59
C GLY A 4 -16.80 3.56 -0.22
N ARG A 5 -17.22 2.31 -0.45
CA ARG A 5 -16.44 1.29 -1.19
C ARG A 5 -15.96 1.75 -2.57
N GLY A 6 -16.78 2.52 -3.29
CA GLY A 6 -16.40 3.10 -4.60
C GLY A 6 -15.25 4.10 -4.52
N PHE A 7 -15.17 4.89 -3.44
CA PHE A 7 -14.10 5.86 -3.24
C PHE A 7 -12.76 5.15 -2.96
N VAL A 8 -12.79 4.10 -2.12
CA VAL A 8 -11.63 3.28 -1.79
C VAL A 8 -11.02 2.61 -3.03
N MET A 9 -11.84 2.14 -3.97
CA MET A 9 -11.33 1.56 -5.22
C MET A 9 -10.61 2.58 -6.10
N THR A 10 -11.12 3.82 -6.17
CA THR A 10 -10.45 4.91 -6.89
C THR A 10 -9.10 5.23 -6.25
N ASP A 11 -9.03 5.34 -4.92
CA ASP A 11 -7.78 5.61 -4.21
C ASP A 11 -6.72 4.50 -4.45
N ILE A 12 -7.14 3.22 -4.42
CA ILE A 12 -6.25 2.08 -4.70
C ILE A 12 -5.74 2.14 -6.15
N ALA A 13 -6.63 2.40 -7.11
CA ALA A 13 -6.25 2.49 -8.52
C ALA A 13 -5.30 3.66 -8.79
N GLU A 14 -5.50 4.79 -8.12
CA GLU A 14 -4.64 5.97 -8.24
C GLU A 14 -3.23 5.70 -7.70
N VAL A 15 -3.10 5.03 -6.55
CA VAL A 15 -1.78 4.62 -6.05
C VAL A 15 -1.12 3.63 -7.00
N LEU A 16 -1.85 2.61 -7.48
CA LEU A 16 -1.31 1.62 -8.42
C LEU A 16 -0.82 2.25 -9.73
N ALA A 17 -1.46 3.33 -10.20
CA ALA A 17 -1.06 4.03 -11.41
C ALA A 17 0.26 4.82 -11.27
N GLN A 18 0.65 5.20 -10.05
CA GLN A 18 1.87 5.95 -9.77
C GLN A 18 3.12 5.06 -9.67
N LEU A 19 2.96 3.79 -9.31
CA LEU A 19 4.08 2.89 -9.02
C LEU A 19 4.97 2.54 -10.23
N PRO A 20 4.45 2.35 -11.47
CA PRO A 20 5.28 2.00 -12.61
C PRO A 20 6.31 3.08 -12.99
N GLU A 21 6.01 4.34 -12.70
CA GLU A 21 6.85 5.50 -13.03
C GLU A 21 7.76 5.93 -11.86
N ALA A 22 7.66 5.26 -10.71
CA ALA A 22 8.38 5.64 -9.51
C ALA A 22 9.78 5.02 -9.47
N ASP A 23 10.79 5.83 -9.17
CA ASP A 23 12.14 5.34 -8.87
C ASP A 23 12.17 4.42 -7.65
N ASP A 24 11.28 4.69 -6.67
CA ASP A 24 11.12 3.88 -5.46
C ASP A 24 9.63 3.71 -5.08
N PRO A 25 9.03 2.53 -5.36
CA PRO A 25 7.68 2.18 -4.95
C PRO A 25 7.42 2.31 -3.44
N VAL A 26 8.45 2.13 -2.60
CA VAL A 26 8.35 2.28 -1.14
C VAL A 26 8.04 3.73 -0.77
N VAL A 27 8.65 4.70 -1.45
CA VAL A 27 8.41 6.13 -1.21
C VAL A 27 6.97 6.52 -1.57
N VAL A 28 6.44 5.97 -2.66
CA VAL A 28 5.05 6.20 -3.09
C VAL A 28 4.07 5.68 -2.04
N LEU A 29 4.22 4.41 -1.64
CA LEU A 29 3.34 3.80 -0.63
C LEU A 29 3.47 4.46 0.74
N ARG A 30 4.69 4.82 1.16
CA ARG A 30 4.92 5.59 2.37
C ARG A 30 4.16 6.91 2.35
N SER A 31 4.27 7.65 1.26
CA SER A 31 3.57 8.94 1.10
C SER A 31 2.06 8.77 1.16
N ALA A 32 1.53 7.73 0.51
CA ALA A 32 0.11 7.40 0.53
C ALA A 32 -0.36 7.05 1.95
N VAL A 33 0.36 6.18 2.67
CA VAL A 33 0.05 5.82 4.07
C VAL A 33 0.03 7.06 4.97
N LEU A 34 1.07 7.89 4.90
CA LEU A 34 1.15 9.12 5.70
C LEU A 34 0.04 10.11 5.35
N SER A 35 -0.36 10.22 4.08
CA SER A 35 -1.46 11.10 3.64
C SER A 35 -2.82 10.71 4.23
N GLN A 36 -3.01 9.42 4.56
CA GLN A 36 -4.21 8.91 5.23
C GLN A 36 -4.13 9.04 6.76
N GLY A 37 -3.08 9.66 7.30
CA GLY A 37 -2.80 9.71 8.74
C GLY A 37 -2.27 8.39 9.30
N GLY A 38 -1.81 7.48 8.44
CA GLY A 38 -1.18 6.23 8.83
C GLY A 38 0.23 6.43 9.36
N PHE A 39 0.82 5.35 9.87
CA PHE A 39 2.18 5.34 10.40
C PHE A 39 3.11 4.58 9.47
N TRP A 40 4.31 5.12 9.25
CA TRP A 40 5.39 4.44 8.54
C TRP A 40 6.68 4.55 9.35
N PRO A 41 7.25 3.43 9.83
CA PRO A 41 8.47 3.48 10.64
C PRO A 41 9.68 3.92 9.80
N GLU A 42 10.48 4.83 10.34
CA GLU A 42 11.70 5.32 9.69
C GLU A 42 12.80 4.26 9.63
N LEU A 43 12.84 3.38 10.63
CA LEU A 43 13.82 2.29 10.72
C LEU A 43 13.14 0.96 10.43
N GLN A 44 13.74 0.19 9.54
CA GLN A 44 13.37 -1.20 9.33
C GLN A 44 13.97 -2.03 10.47
N PRO A 45 13.17 -2.81 11.22
CA PRO A 45 13.70 -3.65 12.29
C PRO A 45 14.69 -4.67 11.70
N ALA A 46 15.76 -4.97 12.43
CA ALA A 46 16.81 -5.91 11.99
C ALA A 46 16.29 -7.34 11.76
N SER A 47 15.12 -7.67 12.29
CA SER A 47 14.44 -8.94 12.14
C SER A 47 12.93 -8.74 12.30
N GLY A 48 12.13 -9.52 11.58
CA GLY A 48 10.67 -9.53 11.72
C GLY A 48 9.95 -9.40 10.37
N LEU A 49 8.65 -9.15 10.44
CA LEU A 49 7.82 -8.84 9.29
C LEU A 49 7.57 -7.34 9.23
N PHE A 50 7.56 -6.82 8.01
CA PHE A 50 7.05 -5.51 7.69
C PHE A 50 5.62 -5.65 7.17
N GLU A 51 4.75 -4.75 7.60
CA GLU A 51 3.36 -4.69 7.16
C GLU A 51 3.05 -3.30 6.59
N VAL A 52 2.48 -3.28 5.39
CA VAL A 52 1.84 -2.11 4.80
C VAL A 52 0.34 -2.31 4.92
N GLN A 53 -0.35 -1.42 5.62
CA GLN A 53 -1.81 -1.39 5.63
C GLN A 53 -2.29 -0.07 5.03
N LEU A 54 -2.97 -0.14 3.88
CA LEU A 54 -3.48 1.01 3.16
C LEU A 54 -4.79 0.67 2.45
N PHE A 55 -5.81 1.52 2.62
CA PHE A 55 -7.13 1.38 1.99
C PHE A 55 -7.84 0.04 2.26
N GLY A 56 -7.54 -0.60 3.39
CA GLY A 56 -8.09 -1.92 3.75
C GLY A 56 -7.41 -3.10 3.04
N VAL A 57 -6.35 -2.84 2.27
CA VAL A 57 -5.46 -3.86 1.71
C VAL A 57 -4.20 -3.92 2.58
N VAL A 58 -3.76 -5.14 2.88
CA VAL A 58 -2.56 -5.42 3.65
C VAL A 58 -1.50 -5.97 2.71
N GLY A 59 -0.24 -5.63 2.92
CA GLY A 59 0.91 -6.27 2.29
C GLY A 59 1.96 -6.62 3.34
N ILE A 60 2.55 -7.80 3.25
CA ILE A 60 3.46 -8.36 4.26
C ILE A 60 4.72 -8.88 3.60
N GLY A 61 5.88 -8.56 4.19
CA GLY A 61 7.14 -9.10 3.71
C GLY A 61 8.28 -8.97 4.72
N PRO A 62 9.43 -9.60 4.47
CA PRO A 62 10.62 -9.49 5.33
C PRO A 62 11.31 -8.12 5.25
N SER A 63 10.85 -7.22 4.38
CA SER A 63 11.36 -5.86 4.20
C SER A 63 10.24 -4.93 3.75
N GLN A 64 10.48 -3.60 3.80
CA GLN A 64 9.56 -2.60 3.26
C GLN A 64 9.24 -2.85 1.79
N ALA A 65 10.26 -3.15 0.98
CA ALA A 65 10.09 -3.43 -0.44
C ALA A 65 9.22 -4.68 -0.67
N ALA A 66 9.49 -5.77 0.04
CA ALA A 66 8.71 -7.00 -0.11
C ALA A 66 7.24 -6.82 0.34
N ALA A 67 7.00 -6.04 1.39
CA ALA A 67 5.65 -5.72 1.83
C ALA A 67 4.91 -4.78 0.86
N VAL A 68 5.64 -3.87 0.19
CA VAL A 68 5.11 -3.05 -0.91
C VAL A 68 4.74 -3.93 -2.10
N ASP A 69 5.60 -4.87 -2.51
CA ASP A 69 5.33 -5.80 -3.60
C ASP A 69 4.07 -6.64 -3.31
N ASP A 70 3.98 -7.19 -2.10
CA ASP A 70 2.81 -7.96 -1.68
C ASP A 70 1.53 -7.09 -1.62
N TRP A 71 1.61 -5.85 -1.11
CA TRP A 71 0.47 -4.92 -1.15
C TRP A 71 -0.01 -4.66 -2.58
N VAL A 72 0.90 -4.52 -3.54
CA VAL A 72 0.57 -4.32 -4.95
C VAL A 72 -0.18 -5.52 -5.53
N GLU A 73 0.26 -6.73 -5.23
CA GLU A 73 -0.41 -7.96 -5.67
C GLU A 73 -1.82 -8.06 -5.08
N GLN A 74 -1.94 -7.81 -3.77
CA GLN A 74 -3.22 -7.86 -3.06
C GLN A 74 -4.17 -6.73 -3.51
N ALA A 75 -3.67 -5.52 -3.77
CA ALA A 75 -4.46 -4.40 -4.27
C ALA A 75 -5.02 -4.68 -5.66
N LYS A 76 -4.20 -5.24 -6.56
CA LYS A 76 -4.65 -5.70 -7.88
C LYS A 76 -5.70 -6.80 -7.75
N ALA A 77 -5.54 -7.74 -6.83
CA ALA A 77 -6.53 -8.79 -6.56
C ALA A 77 -7.84 -8.21 -6.03
N TYR A 78 -7.76 -7.28 -5.08
CA TYR A 78 -8.90 -6.58 -4.51
C TYR A 78 -9.73 -5.91 -5.61
N LEU A 79 -9.11 -5.14 -6.51
CA LEU A 79 -9.82 -4.49 -7.62
C LEU A 79 -10.47 -5.49 -8.59
N ARG A 80 -9.85 -6.65 -8.86
CA ARG A 80 -10.46 -7.68 -9.70
C ARG A 80 -11.69 -8.32 -9.06
N THR A 81 -11.68 -8.51 -7.74
CA THR A 81 -12.80 -9.14 -7.01
C THR A 81 -13.92 -8.16 -6.64
N ALA A 82 -13.65 -6.86 -6.75
CA ALA A 82 -14.62 -5.80 -6.44
C ALA A 82 -15.33 -5.24 -7.68
N ALA A 83 -14.89 -5.61 -8.89
CA ALA A 83 -15.54 -5.36 -10.17
C ALA A 83 -16.64 -6.41 -10.44
#